data_AF-A0A1Y0H2P8-F1
#
_entry.id   AF-A0A1Y0H2P8-F1
#
_cell.length_a   1.000
_cell.length_b   1.000
_cell.length_c   1.000
_cell.angle_alpha   90.00
_cell.angle_beta   90.00
_cell.angle_gamma   90.00
#
_symmetry.space_group_name_H-M   'P 1'
#
loop_
_entity.id
_entity.type
_entity.pdbx_description
1 polymer ?
#
loop_
_entity_poly.entity_id
_entity_poly.type
_entity_poly.pdbx_seq_one_letter_code
_entity_poly.pdbx_strand_id
1 'polypeptide(L)'
;MMQRLGSIGPPIFIGIPGLGVRQRMAKRNLKVVRLIEPEMCLECRFAKTAEVELADGSMQRMIHCLRLDCDNWDYSSAEAAKSIIDEDQAA
;
A
#
# COMPACT_ATOMS: atom_id res chain seq x y z
N MET A 1 18.80 9.11 31.28
CA MET A 1 18.26 9.68 30.03
C MET A 1 17.47 8.59 29.32
N MET A 2 16.15 8.59 29.48
CA MET A 2 15.24 7.67 28.79
C MET A 2 14.14 8.53 28.17
N GLN A 3 14.13 8.63 26.84
CA GLN A 3 12.90 8.81 26.08
C GLN A 3 12.98 7.90 24.85
N ARG A 4 12.13 6.89 24.91
CA ARG A 4 11.71 6.04 23.80
C ARG A 4 10.93 6.87 22.78
N LEU A 5 10.70 6.24 21.63
CA LEU A 5 9.67 6.50 20.62
C LEU A 5 10.07 7.37 19.43
N GLY A 6 10.30 6.66 18.33
CA GLY A 6 10.37 7.19 16.98
C GLY A 6 10.70 6.11 15.96
N SER A 7 10.25 4.86 16.15
CA SER A 7 10.26 3.87 15.08
C SER A 7 9.20 4.29 14.05
N ILE A 8 9.58 5.22 13.18
CA ILE A 8 8.92 5.47 11.91
C ILE A 8 9.30 4.28 11.03
N GLY A 9 8.70 3.12 11.31
CA GLY A 9 8.61 2.07 10.30
C GLY A 9 7.79 2.66 9.17
N PRO A 10 8.22 2.53 7.90
CA PRO A 10 7.40 3.02 6.79
C PRO A 10 6.06 2.29 6.88
N PRO A 11 4.93 2.99 6.91
CA PRO A 11 3.66 2.29 6.82
C PRO A 11 3.53 1.84 5.39
N ILE A 12 3.16 0.57 5.24
CA ILE A 12 3.28 -0.17 4.01
C ILE A 12 1.86 -0.38 3.47
N PHE A 13 1.62 -0.14 2.19
CA PHE A 13 0.28 -0.06 1.59
C PHE A 13 0.15 -0.96 0.39
N ILE A 14 -0.79 -1.90 0.34
CA ILE A 14 -1.05 -2.66 -0.89
C ILE A 14 -2.50 -2.52 -1.36
N GLY A 15 -2.67 -1.97 -2.56
CA GLY A 15 -3.95 -1.86 -3.24
C GLY A 15 -4.56 -3.20 -3.65
N ILE A 16 -5.58 -3.66 -2.92
CA ILE A 16 -6.41 -4.80 -3.32
C ILE A 16 -7.39 -4.36 -4.44
N PRO A 17 -7.34 -4.90 -5.67
CA PRO A 17 -8.46 -4.76 -6.59
C PRO A 17 -9.54 -5.76 -6.22
N GLY A 18 -10.73 -5.24 -5.92
CA GLY A 18 -11.93 -6.05 -5.77
C GLY A 18 -12.14 -6.93 -7.00
N LEU A 19 -12.44 -8.21 -6.77
CA LEU A 19 -12.68 -9.23 -7.78
C LEU A 19 -13.69 -8.77 -8.85
N GLY A 20 -13.25 -8.74 -10.11
CA GLY A 20 -14.12 -8.76 -11.28
C GLY A 20 -13.93 -7.62 -12.29
N VAL A 21 -13.64 -8.02 -13.53
CA VAL A 21 -13.77 -7.26 -14.79
C VAL A 21 -12.57 -6.43 -15.25
N ARG A 22 -12.04 -6.82 -16.42
CA ARG A 22 -11.05 -6.10 -17.26
C ARG A 22 -11.58 -4.72 -17.68
N GLN A 23 -11.26 -3.64 -16.99
CA GLN A 23 -11.46 -2.26 -17.49
C GLN A 23 -10.36 -1.30 -16.99
N ARG A 24 -10.01 -0.33 -17.85
CA ARG A 24 -9.08 0.80 -17.61
C ARG A 24 -9.29 1.42 -16.23
N MET A 25 -8.19 1.66 -15.48
CA MET A 25 -8.05 2.44 -14.22
C MET A 25 -9.32 3.16 -13.71
N ALA A 26 -10.37 2.41 -13.37
CA ALA A 26 -11.61 2.92 -12.83
C ALA A 26 -11.47 2.79 -11.32
N LYS A 27 -11.28 3.93 -10.63
CA LYS A 27 -11.34 4.13 -9.16
C LYS A 27 -11.34 2.81 -8.38
N ARG A 28 -10.19 2.13 -8.35
CA ARG A 28 -10.08 0.86 -7.63
C ARG A 28 -10.28 1.19 -6.15
N ASN A 29 -11.17 0.47 -5.47
CA ASN A 29 -11.33 0.53 -4.01
C ASN A 29 -10.06 -0.04 -3.35
N LEU A 30 -8.99 0.74 -3.40
CA LEU A 30 -7.68 0.37 -2.92
C LEU A 30 -7.70 0.46 -1.39
N LYS A 31 -7.09 -0.52 -0.73
CA LYS A 31 -7.08 -0.63 0.72
C LYS A 31 -5.66 -0.54 1.25
N VAL A 32 -5.50 0.09 2.40
CA VAL A 32 -4.26 0.07 3.19
C VAL A 32 -4.30 -1.20 4.01
N VAL A 33 -3.29 -2.05 3.91
CA VAL A 33 -3.16 -3.29 4.69
C VAL A 33 -1.77 -3.39 5.25
N ARG A 34 -1.62 -4.03 6.42
CA ARG A 34 -0.31 -4.37 6.96
C ARG A 34 0.25 -5.60 6.23
N LEU A 35 1.57 -5.68 6.17
CA LEU A 35 2.26 -6.86 5.69
C LEU A 35 2.51 -7.84 6.84
N ILE A 36 2.44 -9.13 6.52
CA ILE A 36 2.83 -10.18 7.46
C ILE A 36 4.36 -10.18 7.58
N GLU A 37 5.06 -10.19 6.44
CA GLU A 37 6.52 -10.17 6.33
C GLU A 37 6.98 -9.02 5.41
N PRO A 38 7.33 -7.84 5.96
CA PRO A 38 7.56 -6.63 5.17
C PRO A 38 8.81 -6.69 4.29
N GLU A 39 9.83 -7.43 4.72
CA GLU A 39 11.09 -7.64 4.00
C GLU A 39 10.88 -8.31 2.64
N MET A 40 9.94 -9.25 2.53
CA MET A 40 9.62 -9.90 1.26
C MET A 40 9.08 -8.93 0.21
N CYS A 41 8.30 -7.93 0.63
CA CYS A 41 7.75 -6.94 -0.29
C CYS A 41 8.76 -5.89 -0.71
N LEU A 42 9.78 -5.60 0.10
CA LEU A 42 10.87 -4.69 -0.28
C LEU A 42 11.74 -5.27 -1.42
N GLU A 43 11.86 -6.60 -1.47
CA GLU A 43 12.63 -7.31 -2.52
C GLU A 43 11.73 -7.82 -3.67
N CYS A 44 10.42 -7.63 -3.57
CA CYS A 44 9.47 -8.15 -4.56
C CYS A 44 9.48 -7.30 -5.83
N ARG A 45 9.76 -7.92 -6.99
CA ARG A 45 9.72 -7.24 -8.30
C ARG A 45 8.36 -6.63 -8.70
N PHE A 46 7.29 -7.04 -8.03
CA PHE A 46 5.93 -6.54 -8.28
C PHE A 46 5.50 -5.44 -7.29
N ALA A 47 6.33 -5.19 -6.29
CA ALA A 47 6.15 -4.10 -5.35
C ALA A 47 6.75 -2.82 -5.94
N LYS A 48 5.95 -1.76 -5.94
CA LYS A 48 6.36 -0.41 -6.29
C LYS A 48 6.15 0.51 -5.10
N THR A 49 6.78 1.67 -5.13
CA THR A 49 6.54 2.71 -4.14
C THR A 49 5.55 3.73 -4.71
N ALA A 50 4.61 4.16 -3.88
CA ALA A 50 3.57 5.11 -4.23
C ALA A 50 3.29 6.07 -3.08
N GLU A 51 2.82 7.27 -3.40
CA GLU A 51 2.25 8.20 -2.42
C GLU A 51 0.76 7.93 -2.27
N VAL A 52 0.29 7.78 -1.03
CA VAL A 52 -1.08 7.40 -0.70
C VAL A 52 -1.69 8.48 0.16
N GLU A 53 -2.86 8.95 -0.22
CA GLU A 53 -3.70 9.81 0.62
C GLU A 53 -4.56 8.93 1.52
N LEU A 54 -4.32 9.03 2.82
CA LEU A 54 -5.10 8.35 3.85
C LEU A 54 -6.44 9.07 4.09
N ALA A 55 -7.34 8.42 4.83
CA ALA A 55 -8.67 8.96 5.11
C ALA A 55 -8.65 10.29 5.92
N ASP A 56 -7.58 10.51 6.69
CA ASP A 56 -7.33 11.76 7.42
C ASP A 56 -6.78 12.89 6.53
N GLY A 57 -6.52 12.62 5.25
CA GLY A 57 -5.94 13.57 4.30
C GLY A 57 -4.42 13.68 4.37
N SER A 58 -3.76 12.85 5.20
CA SER A 58 -2.30 12.78 5.22
C SER A 58 -1.78 12.04 3.98
N MET A 59 -0.66 12.51 3.45
CA MET A 59 0.05 11.89 2.31
C MET A 59 1.22 11.07 2.83
N GLN A 60 1.32 9.82 2.40
CA GLN A 60 2.38 8.94 2.87
C GLN A 60 2.96 8.06 1.78
N ARG A 61 4.28 7.86 1.83
CA ARG A 61 5.01 6.99 0.89
C ARG A 61 4.97 5.54 1.38
N MET A 62 4.42 4.65 0.56
CA MET A 62 4.06 3.28 0.93
C MET A 62 4.29 2.28 -0.22
N ILE A 63 4.37 0.96 0.06
CA ILE A 63 4.70 -0.07 -0.96
C ILE A 63 3.49 -0.64 -1.68
N HIS A 64 3.08 -0.06 -2.79
CA HIS A 64 2.04 -0.59 -3.67
C HIS A 64 2.43 -1.92 -4.33
N CYS A 65 1.86 -3.04 -3.88
CA CYS A 65 2.00 -4.33 -4.55
C CYS A 65 0.96 -4.49 -5.65
N LEU A 66 1.44 -4.83 -6.85
CA LEU A 66 0.62 -5.01 -8.04
C LEU A 66 0.15 -6.45 -8.25
N ARG A 67 0.60 -7.38 -7.38
CA ARG A 67 0.27 -8.79 -7.46
C ARG A 67 -1.08 -9.05 -6.79
N LEU A 68 -2.04 -9.59 -7.54
CA LEU A 68 -3.42 -9.76 -7.06
C LEU A 68 -3.61 -11.01 -6.19
N ASP A 69 -2.71 -11.97 -6.34
CA ASP A 69 -2.63 -13.27 -5.65
C ASP A 69 -1.50 -13.29 -4.61
N CYS A 70 -1.17 -12.15 -4.00
CA CYS A 70 -0.15 -12.11 -2.95
C CYS A 70 -0.80 -12.34 -1.59
N ASP A 71 -0.34 -13.36 -0.88
CA ASP A 71 -0.88 -13.74 0.43
C ASP A 71 -0.14 -13.07 1.60
N ASN A 72 0.81 -12.17 1.35
CA ASN A 72 1.60 -11.50 2.38
C ASN A 72 0.85 -10.32 3.05
N TRP A 73 -0.48 -10.38 3.10
CA TRP A 73 -1.33 -9.28 3.54
C TRP A 73 -2.14 -9.68 4.76
N ASP A 74 -2.21 -8.78 5.74
CA ASP A 74 -3.14 -8.90 6.85
C ASP A 74 -4.47 -8.21 6.49
N TYR A 75 -5.43 -8.99 5.99
CA TYR A 75 -6.77 -8.49 5.64
C TYR A 75 -7.54 -7.94 6.86
N SER A 76 -7.19 -8.34 8.08
CA SER A 76 -7.86 -7.86 9.29
C SER A 76 -7.57 -6.39 9.57
N SER A 77 -6.48 -5.86 9.02
CA SER A 77 -6.04 -4.48 9.18
C SER A 77 -6.45 -3.57 8.02
N ALA A 78 -7.43 -3.97 7.20
CA ALA A 78 -7.72 -3.27 5.95
C ALA A 78 -8.47 -1.94 6.16
N GLU A 79 -7.84 -0.83 5.76
CA GLU A 79 -8.41 0.52 5.81
C GLU A 79 -8.59 1.08 4.40
N ALA A 80 -9.47 2.07 4.21
CA ALA A 80 -9.70 2.68 2.89
C ALA A 80 -8.61 3.71 2.56
N ALA A 81 -8.03 3.64 1.35
CA ALA A 81 -7.24 4.74 0.80
C ALA A 81 -8.13 5.67 -0.03
N LYS A 82 -7.84 6.97 0.05
CA LYS A 82 -8.57 8.00 -0.68
C LYS A 82 -8.03 8.19 -2.09
N SER A 83 -6.70 8.21 -2.25
CA SER A 83 -6.04 8.30 -3.55
C SER A 83 -4.64 7.68 -3.51
N ILE A 84 -4.10 7.31 -4.68
CA ILE A 84 -2.75 6.78 -4.85
C ILE A 84 -2.11 7.45 -6.05
N ILE A 85 -0.85 7.83 -5.89
CA ILE A 85 0.02 8.37 -6.94
C ILE A 85 1.23 7.43 -7.03
N ASP A 86 1.25 6.59 -8.06
CA ASP A 86 2.41 5.74 -8.36
C ASP A 86 3.58 6.61 -8.84
N GLU A 87 4.77 6.45 -8.25
CA GLU A 87 5.97 7.23 -8.65
C GLU A 87 6.36 6.99 -10.12
N ASP A 88 5.91 5.88 -10.72
CA ASP A 88 6.20 5.45 -12.09
C ASP A 88 5.33 6.17 -13.16
N GLN A 89 4.28 6.90 -12.77
CA GLN A 89 3.40 7.66 -13.67
C GLN A 89 3.95 9.05 -14.04
N ALA A 90 5.21 9.37 -13.69
CA ALA A 90 5.83 10.67 -13.90
C ALA A 90 6.76 10.76 -15.14
N ALA A 91 6.59 9.88 -16.14
CA ALA A 91 7.41 9.87 -17.37
C ALA A 91 6.61 10.25 -18.63
#